data_AF-A0A7W1YPA1-F1
#
_entry.id   AF-A0A7W1YPA1-F1
#
_cell.length_a   1.000
_cell.length_b   1.000
_cell.length_c   1.000
_cell.angle_alpha   90.00
_cell.angle_beta   90.00
_cell.angle_gamma   90.00
#
_symmetry.space_group_name_H-M   'P 1'
#
loop_
_entity.id
_entity.type
_entity.pdbx_description
1 polymer ?
#
loop_
_entity_poly.entity_id
_entity_poly.type
_entity_poly.pdbx_seq_one_letter_code
_entity_poly.pdbx_strand_id
1 'polypeptide(L)' 'MDSRTIRVGDTGLDQLIQWLKQTGQPQTLEALTERYLAILRTLTGTEENNT' A
#
# COMPACT_ATOMS: atom_id res chain seq x y z
N MET A 1 -11.07 6.02 -23.13
CA MET A 1 -10.43 6.24 -21.81
C MET A 1 -11.44 5.81 -20.77
N ASP A 2 -11.37 4.54 -20.38
CA ASP A 2 -12.29 3.99 -19.38
C ASP A 2 -11.76 4.40 -18.01
N SER A 3 -12.49 5.30 -17.35
CA SER A 3 -12.25 5.79 -16.00
C SER A 3 -12.54 4.69 -14.98
N ARG A 4 -11.92 3.51 -15.16
CA ARG A 4 -12.03 2.36 -14.26
C ARG A 4 -11.39 2.74 -12.94
N THR A 5 -12.22 3.30 -12.08
CA THR A 5 -12.20 3.17 -10.63
C THR A 5 -10.80 3.17 -10.03
N ILE A 6 -10.08 4.28 -10.18
CA ILE A 6 -9.14 4.66 -9.13
C ILE A 6 -10.02 4.74 -7.87
N ARG A 7 -9.93 3.77 -6.97
CA ARG A 7 -10.60 3.84 -5.67
C ARG A 7 -9.92 4.95 -4.88
N VAL A 8 -10.35 6.19 -5.14
CA VAL A 8 -9.93 7.37 -4.41
C VAL A 8 -10.33 7.15 -2.95
N GLY A 9 -9.38 6.72 -2.14
CA GLY A 9 -9.60 6.40 -0.72
C GLY A 9 -8.84 5.17 -0.21
N ASP A 10 -8.53 4.18 -1.05
CA ASP A 10 -7.74 3.00 -0.64
C ASP A 10 -6.25 3.34 -0.66
N THR A 11 -5.80 4.02 0.40
CA THR A 11 -4.42 4.53 0.50
C THR A 11 -3.41 3.47 0.92
N GLY A 12 -3.84 2.24 1.26
CA GLY A 12 -2.93 1.20 1.79
C GLY A 12 -2.38 1.49 3.20
N LEU A 13 -2.78 2.60 3.82
CA LEU A 13 -2.37 2.99 5.17
C LEU A 13 -2.77 1.95 6.23
N ASP A 14 -3.95 1.33 6.10
CA ASP A 14 -4.38 0.28 7.03
C ASP A 14 -3.43 -0.91 7.01
N GLN A 15 -2.92 -1.28 5.84
CA GLN A 15 -1.95 -2.37 5.67
C GLN A 15 -0.59 -1.99 6.30
N LEU A 16 -0.18 -0.72 6.17
CA LEU A 16 1.02 -0.22 6.82
C LEU A 16 0.89 -0.23 8.34
N ILE A 17 -0.26 0.19 8.88
CA ILE A 17 -0.56 0.17 10.32
C ILE A 17 -0.59 -1.27 10.85
N GLN A 18 -1.22 -2.20 10.13
CA GLN A 18 -1.22 -3.61 10.51
C GLN A 18 0.20 -4.18 10.54
N TRP A 19 1.01 -3.89 9.53
CA TRP A 19 2.41 -4.30 9.50
C TRP A 19 3.18 -3.71 10.70
N LEU A 20 3.01 -2.42 11.01
CA LEU A 20 3.66 -1.78 12.15
C LEU A 20 3.23 -2.40 13.50
N LYS A 21 1.96 -2.80 13.62
CA LYS A 21 1.47 -3.53 14.81
C LYS A 21 2.11 -4.92 14.94
N GLN A 22 2.36 -5.60 13.82
CA GLN A 22 3.00 -6.93 13.80
C GLN A 22 4.48 -6.87 14.15
N THR A 23 5.21 -5.82 13.73
CA THR A 23 6.62 -5.66 14.11
C THR A 23 6.78 -5.39 15.60
N GLY A 24 5.78 -4.77 16.24
CA GLY A 24 5.77 -4.50 17.68
C GLY A 24 6.88 -3.54 18.13
N GLN A 25 7.54 -2.87 17.18
CA GLN A 25 8.67 -1.99 17.43
C GLN A 25 8.56 -0.71 16.60
N PRO A 26 9.02 0.44 17.14
CA PRO A 26 9.14 1.68 16.37
C PRO A 26 9.97 1.45 15.11
N GLN A 27 9.53 2.03 14.00
CA GLN A 27 10.21 1.95 12.71
C GLN A 27 10.74 3.33 12.34
N THR A 28 11.84 3.36 11.60
CA THR A 28 12.35 4.61 11.04
C THR A 28 11.43 5.10 9.91
N LEU A 29 11.51 6.39 9.61
CA LEU A 29 10.70 6.98 8.54
C LEU A 29 11.02 6.35 7.18
N GLU A 30 12.29 6.02 6.95
CA GLU A 30 12.77 5.35 5.74
C GLU A 30 12.11 3.98 5.58
N ALA A 31 12.10 3.15 6.64
CA ALA A 31 11.49 1.83 6.62
C ALA A 31 9.97 1.90 6.40
N LEU A 32 9.29 2.86 7.03
CA LEU A 32 7.86 3.11 6.81
C LEU A 32 7.58 3.50 5.36
N THR A 33 8.40 4.38 4.80
CA THR A 33 8.25 4.87 3.42
C THR A 33 8.47 3.74 2.42
N GLU A 34 9.52 2.94 2.59
CA GLU A 34 9.79 1.79 1.73
C GLU A 34 8.65 0.77 1.78
N ARG A 35 8.16 0.45 2.98
CA ARG A 35 7.04 -0.47 3.15
C ARG A 35 5.76 0.05 2.51
N TYR A 36 5.49 1.34 2.66
CA TYR A 36 4.31 1.98 2.07
C TYR A 36 4.37 1.98 0.54
N LEU A 37 5.52 2.29 -0.05
CA LEU A 37 5.73 2.19 -1.49
C LEU A 37 5.53 0.77 -2.02
N ALA A 38 5.97 -0.26 -1.27
CA ALA A 38 5.73 -1.65 -1.63
C ALA A 38 4.23 -1.99 -1.63
N ILE A 39 3.48 -1.55 -0.61
CA ILE A 39 2.02 -1.73 -0.51
C ILE A 39 1.32 -1.07 -1.71
N LEU A 40 1.68 0.18 -2.01
CA LEU A 40 1.12 0.91 -3.15
C LEU A 40 1.40 0.21 -4.49
N ARG A 41 2.61 -0.31 -4.69
CA ARG A 41 2.96 -1.08 -5.90
C ARG A 41 2.11 -2.33 -6.06
N THR A 42 1.83 -3.04 -4.97
CA THR A 42 0.94 -4.21 -5.01
C THR A 42 -0.48 -3.79 -5.38
N LEU A 43 -0.97 -2.69 -4.81
CA LEU A 43 -2.31 -2.17 -5.09
C LEU A 43 -2.46 -1.75 -6.57
N THR A 44 -1.46 -1.06 -7.13
CA THR A 44 -1.47 -0.65 -8.55
C THR A 44 -1.19 -1.81 -9.50
N GLY A 45 -0.34 -2.78 -9.13
CA GLY A 45 0.02 -3.92 -9.98
C GLY A 45 -1.02 -5.03 -10.02
N THR A 46 -1.91 -5.11 -9.03
CA THR A 46 -3.04 -6.06 -9.03
C THR A 46 -4.07 -5.70 -10.12
N GLU A 47 -4.08 -4.45 -10.60
CA GLU A 47 -4.93 -4.02 -11.71
C GLU A 47 -4.43 -4.50 -13.09
N GLU A 48 -3.15 -4.85 -13.24
CA GLU A 48 -2.56 -5.27 -14.53
C GLU A 48 -2.70 -6.77 -14.83
N ASN A 49 -2.91 -7.62 -13.82
CA ASN A 49 -2.89 -9.09 -13.99
C ASN A 49 -4.29 -9.75 -14.05
N ASN A 50 -5.35 -8.95 -14.17
CA ASN A 50 -6.75 -9.38 -14.24
C ASN A 50 -7.41 -9.05 -15.60
N THR A 51 -6.61 -8.85 -16.65
CA THR A 51 -7.06 -8.69 -18.05
C THR A 51 -6.54 -9.85 -18.88
#